data_AF-A0A432QUZ3-F1
#
_entry.id   AF-A0A432QUZ3-F1
#
_cell.length_a   1.000
_cell.length_b   1.000
_cell.length_c   1.000
_cell.angle_alpha   90.00
_cell.angle_beta   90.00
_cell.angle_gamma   90.00
#
_symmetry.space_group_name_H-M   'P 1'
#
loop_
_entity.id
_entity.type
_entity.pdbx_description
1 polymer ?
#
loop_
_entity_poly.entity_id
_entity_poly.type
_entity_poly.pdbx_seq_one_letter_code
_entity_poly.pdbx_strand_id
1 'polypeptide(L)' 'DSITDQQHAEGCGMRLIAFRNRDLATEYHVSNFMEILELSPFREND' A
#
# COMPACT_ATOMS: atom_id res chain seq x y z
N ASP A 1 -1.96 0.68 -8.30
CA ASP A 1 -3.00 -0.37 -8.13
C ASP A 1 -2.91 -1.47 -9.20
N SER A 2 -1.85 -1.46 -10.01
CA SER A 2 -1.59 -2.44 -11.05
C SER A 2 -0.43 -3.37 -10.68
N ILE A 3 -0.31 -4.49 -11.41
CA ILE A 3 0.83 -5.41 -11.31
C ILE A 3 2.15 -4.70 -11.67
N THR A 4 2.12 -3.74 -12.60
CA THR A 4 3.29 -2.93 -12.96
C THR A 4 3.80 -2.13 -11.76
N ASP A 5 2.91 -1.54 -10.96
CA ASP A 5 3.30 -0.80 -9.76
C ASP A 5 3.94 -1.72 -8.71
N GLN A 6 3.40 -2.93 -8.56
CA GLN A 6 3.96 -3.95 -7.67
C GLN A 6 5.36 -4.35 -8.11
N GLN A 7 5.54 -4.72 -9.38
CA GLN A 7 6.84 -5.14 -9.90
C GLN A 7 7.88 -4.01 -9.81
N HIS A 8 7.47 -2.76 -10.07
CA HIS A 8 8.36 -1.62 -9.94
C HIS A 8 8.75 -1.35 -8.49
N ALA A 9 7.80 -1.39 -7.56
CA ALA A 9 8.05 -1.20 -6.14
C ALA A 9 8.98 -2.31 -5.59
N GLU A 10 8.71 -3.58 -5.92
CA GLU A 10 9.54 -4.73 -5.56
C GLU A 10 10.96 -4.61 -6.13
N GLY A 11 11.09 -4.24 -7.41
CA GLY A 11 12.40 -4.07 -8.07
C GLY A 11 13.29 -3.00 -7.44
N CYS A 12 12.69 -2.04 -6.73
CA CYS A 12 13.39 -0.96 -6.04
C CYS A 12 13.43 -1.16 -4.51
N GLY A 13 12.92 -2.28 -3.98
CA GLY A 13 12.88 -2.54 -2.53
C GLY A 13 11.92 -1.65 -1.74
N MET A 14 10.89 -1.11 -2.39
CA MET A 14 9.90 -0.22 -1.80
C MET A 14 8.60 -0.95 -1.45
N ARG A 15 7.96 -0.54 -0.35
CA ARG A 15 6.62 -1.03 0.02
C ARG A 15 5.56 -0.32 -0.83
N LEU A 16 4.56 -1.08 -1.29
CA LEU A 16 3.44 -0.56 -2.09
C LEU A 16 2.18 -0.40 -1.23
N ILE A 17 1.36 0.62 -1.52
CA ILE A 17 -0.01 0.73 -1.01
C ILE A 17 -0.97 0.51 -2.17
N ALA A 18 -1.80 -0.53 -2.13
CA ALA A 18 -2.76 -0.83 -3.18
C ALA A 18 -4.08 -0.06 -2.97
N PHE A 19 -4.44 0.79 -3.93
CA PHE A 19 -5.69 1.54 -3.91
C PHE A 19 -6.83 0.73 -4.57
N ARG A 20 -7.88 0.41 -3.81
CA ARG A 20 -9.08 -0.32 -4.25
C ARG A 20 -8.82 -1.66 -4.95
N ASN A 21 -7.63 -2.23 -4.76
CA ASN A 21 -7.24 -3.51 -5.32
C ASN A 21 -6.77 -4.42 -4.17
N ARG A 22 -7.63 -5.37 -3.77
CA ARG A 22 -7.33 -6.34 -2.70
C ARG A 22 -6.60 -7.57 -3.21
N ASP A 23 -6.58 -7.79 -4.52
CA ASP A 23 -5.98 -8.97 -5.13
C ASP A 23 -4.49 -8.77 -5.41
N LEU A 24 -3.99 -7.53 -5.29
CA LEU A 24 -2.58 -7.21 -5.46
C LEU A 24 -1.78 -7.67 -4.23
N ALA A 25 -0.69 -8.40 -4.42
CA ALA A 25 0.10 -8.88 -3.29
C ALA A 25 0.93 -7.73 -2.69
N THR A 26 0.38 -7.08 -1.66
CA THR A 26 1.08 -6.04 -0.89
C THR A 26 0.66 -6.05 0.58
N GLU A 27 1.47 -5.45 1.44
CA GLU A 27 1.20 -5.34 2.88
C GLU A 27 0.07 -4.36 3.21
N TYR A 28 -0.12 -3.33 2.37
CA TYR A 28 -1.06 -2.25 2.66
C TYR A 28 -2.09 -2.07 1.54
N HIS A 29 -3.36 -2.01 1.93
CA HIS A 29 -4.48 -1.75 1.02
C HIS A 29 -5.34 -0.61 1.57
N VAL A 30 -5.80 0.26 0.69
CA VAL A 30 -6.71 1.37 1.04
C VAL A 30 -7.83 1.48 0.01
N SER A 31 -9.04 1.83 0.45
CA SER A 31 -10.23 2.02 -0.41
C SER A 31 -10.50 3.50 -0.68
N ASN A 32 -9.90 4.39 0.10
CA ASN A 32 -9.89 5.84 -0.07
C ASN A 32 -8.55 6.41 0.45
N PHE A 33 -8.21 7.65 0.09
CA PHE A 33 -6.90 8.22 0.45
C PHE A 33 -6.73 8.50 1.94
N MET A 34 -7.80 8.75 2.69
CA MET A 34 -7.72 9.07 4.12
C MET A 34 -7.34 7.84 4.96
N GLU A 35 -7.60 6.62 4.47
CA GLU A 35 -7.17 5.38 5.13
C GLU A 35 -5.64 5.25 5.22
N ILE A 36 -4.87 6.01 4.44
CA ILE A 36 -3.39 6.02 4.54
C ILE A 36 -2.93 6.44 5.94
N LEU A 37 -3.67 7.33 6.62
CA LEU A 37 -3.34 7.80 7.96
C LEU A 37 -3.45 6.69 9.03
N GLU A 38 -4.22 5.64 8.74
CA GLU A 38 -4.44 4.52 9.65
C GLU A 38 -3.41 3.39 9.47
N LEU A 39 -2.57 3.47 8.43
CA LEU A 39 -1.53 2.48 8.16
C LEU A 39 -0.33 2.69 9.07
N SER A 40 0.29 1.61 9.53
CA SER A 40 1.62 1.71 10.15
C SER A 40 2.67 2.11 9.10
N PRO A 41 3.68 2.93 9.45
CA PRO A 41 3.97 3.54 10.75
C PRO A 41 3.31 4.92 10.95
N PHE A 42 2.39 5.34 10.07
CA PHE A 42 1.79 6.67 10.12
C PHE A 42 0.80 6.83 11.26
N ARG A 43 0.18 5.74 11.70
CA ARG A 43 -0.63 5.71 12.91
C ARG A 43 0.28 5.74 14.15
N GLU A 44 0.19 6.82 14.93
CA GLU A 44 0.79 6.88 16.27
C GLU A 44 0.14 5.80 17.15
N ASN A 45 0.98 4.97 17.79
CA ASN A 45 0.54 4.10 18.87
C ASN A 45 0.39 4.98 20.12
N ASP A 46 -0.84 5.28 20.53
CA ASP A 46 -1.15 5.86 21.84
C ASP A 46 -0.87 4.84 22.96
#